data_AF-A0A9E5IWB1-F1
#
_entry.id   AF-A0A9E5IWB1-F1
#
_cell.length_a   1.000
_cell.length_b   1.000
_cell.length_c   1.000
_cell.angle_alpha   90.00
_cell.angle_beta   90.00
_cell.angle_gamma   90.00
#
_symmetry.space_group_name_H-M   'P 1'
#
loop_
_entity.id
_entity.type
_entity.pdbx_description
1 polymer ?
#
loop_
_entity_poly.entity_id
_entity_poly.type
_entity_poly.pdbx_seq_one_letter_code
_entity_poly.pdbx_strand_id
1 'polypeptide(L)' 'MDSLPTASAPGYLTKQESIAVHGVPNLLVRSLLDKQQFYDPEDAALALGISSAFWSLFGLLWPSGSRLAERLALRPV' A
#
# COMPACT_ATOMS: atom_id res chain seq x y z
N MET A 1 16.93 28.34 21.66
CA MET A 1 16.77 26.89 21.46
C MET A 1 15.55 26.74 20.57
N ASP A 2 15.76 26.96 19.28
CA ASP A 2 14.70 26.97 18.28
C ASP A 2 14.28 25.53 17.97
N SER A 3 13.03 25.21 18.28
CA SER A 3 12.40 23.97 17.86
C SER A 3 12.20 24.03 16.34
N LEU A 4 12.89 23.16 15.61
CA LEU A 4 12.69 22.98 14.17
C LEU A 4 11.22 22.62 13.91
N PRO A 5 10.58 23.20 12.89
CA PRO A 5 9.22 22.83 12.52
C PRO A 5 9.23 21.36 12.11
N THR A 6 8.43 20.53 12.81
CA THR A 6 8.14 19.15 12.42
C THR A 6 7.61 19.23 11.00
N ALA A 7 8.40 18.78 10.02
CA ALA A 7 8.00 18.75 8.63
C ALA A 7 6.69 17.94 8.57
N SER A 8 5.57 18.64 8.38
CA SER A 8 4.29 18.02 8.05
C SER A 8 4.53 17.31 6.73
N ALA A 9 4.82 16.01 6.79
CA ALA A 9 5.03 15.21 5.60
C ALA A 9 3.83 15.44 4.68
N PRO A 10 4.04 15.82 3.40
CA PRO A 10 2.94 15.85 2.45
C PRO A 10 2.30 14.46 2.50
N GLY A 11 1.01 14.41 2.82
CA GLY A 11 0.31 13.13 3.01
C GLY A 11 0.47 12.23 1.79
N TYR A 12 0.30 10.92 1.99
CA TYR A 12 0.45 9.96 0.90
C TYR A 12 -0.44 10.29 -0.30
N LEU A 13 0.16 10.27 -1.48
CA LEU A 13 -0.56 10.34 -2.74
C LEU A 13 -1.17 8.98 -3.04
N THR A 14 -2.46 8.97 -3.36
CA THR A 14 -3.20 7.74 -3.63
C THR A 14 -3.81 7.73 -5.03
N LYS A 15 -4.02 6.54 -5.57
CA LYS A 15 -4.77 6.28 -6.80
C LYS A 15 -5.94 5.34 -6.52
N GLN A 16 -6.91 5.31 -7.43
CA GLN A 16 -7.94 4.28 -7.48
C GLN A 16 -7.61 3.26 -8.55
N GLU A 17 -7.76 1.98 -8.22
CA GLU A 17 -7.51 0.86 -9.10
C GLU A 17 -8.77 -0.01 -9.20
N SER A 18 -9.10 -0.39 -10.42
CA SER A 18 -10.20 -1.31 -10.72
C SER A 18 -9.61 -2.71 -10.89
N ILE A 19 -9.85 -3.59 -9.91
CA ILE A 19 -9.34 -4.95 -9.88
C ILE A 19 -10.45 -5.90 -10.31
N ALA A 20 -10.23 -6.62 -11.41
CA ALA A 20 -11.15 -7.65 -11.86
C ALA A 20 -11.12 -8.83 -10.88
N VAL A 21 -12.29 -9.26 -10.42
CA VAL A 21 -12.48 -10.47 -9.61
C VAL A 21 -13.52 -11.32 -10.32
N HIS A 22 -13.22 -12.60 -10.55
CA HIS A 22 -14.13 -13.46 -11.30
C HIS A 22 -15.46 -13.66 -10.54
N GLY A 23 -16.57 -13.53 -11.26
CA GLY A 23 -17.92 -13.76 -10.72
C GLY A 23 -18.59 -12.57 -10.04
N VAL A 24 -17.91 -11.43 -9.92
CA VAL A 24 -18.46 -10.19 -9.33
C VAL A 24 -18.02 -8.95 -10.12
N PRO A 25 -18.67 -7.79 -9.94
CA PRO A 25 -18.16 -6.52 -10.47
C PRO A 25 -16.75 -6.23 -9.99
N ASN A 26 -16.00 -5.44 -10.78
CA ASN A 26 -14.65 -5.05 -10.42
C ASN A 26 -14.60 -4.40 -9.04
N LEU A 27 -13.62 -4.81 -8.23
CA LEU A 27 -13.36 -4.22 -6.94
C LEU A 27 -12.58 -2.92 -7.13
N LEU A 28 -13.14 -1.81 -6.67
CA LEU A 28 -12.43 -0.54 -6.60
C LEU A 28 -11.60 -0.47 -5.33
N VAL A 29 -10.28 -0.42 -5.48
CA VAL A 29 -9.32 -0.34 -4.38
C VAL A 29 -8.61 1.00 -4.44
N ARG A 30 -8.34 1.60 -3.27
CA ARG A 30 -7.46 2.77 -3.16
C ARG A 30 -6.08 2.31 -2.69
N SER A 31 -5.05 2.64 -3.45
CA SER A 31 -3.65 2.29 -3.16
C SER A 31 -2.76 3.52 -3.25
N LEU A 32 -1.48 3.39 -2.83
CA LEU A 32 -0.49 4.44 -3.05
C LEU A 32 -0.27 4.68 -4.55
N LEU A 33 -0.03 5.94 -4.92
CA LEU A 33 0.20 6.34 -6.30
C LEU A 33 1.34 5.54 -6.95
N ASP A 34 2.42 5.37 -6.20
CA ASP A 34 3.63 4.69 -6.64
C ASP A 34 4.32 3.97 -5.46
N LYS A 35 5.41 3.28 -5.79
CA LYS A 35 6.22 2.46 -4.87
C LYS A 35 7.34 3.25 -4.17
N GLN A 36 7.45 4.55 -4.41
CA GLN A 36 8.53 5.41 -3.91
C GLN A 36 8.11 6.21 -2.67
N GLN A 37 6.89 5.98 -2.17
CA GLN A 37 6.39 6.58 -0.95
C GLN A 37 6.65 5.66 0.25
N PHE A 38 7.55 6.08 1.13
CA PHE A 38 7.90 5.41 2.39
C PHE A 38 8.04 6.46 3.49
N TYR A 39 8.02 6.01 4.75
CA TYR A 39 8.17 6.89 5.90
C TYR A 39 9.22 6.30 6.84
N ASP A 40 10.42 6.87 6.78
CA ASP A 40 11.56 6.54 7.65
C ASP A 40 12.28 7.84 8.07
N PRO A 41 11.64 8.70 8.88
CA PRO A 41 12.16 10.04 9.20
C PRO A 41 13.46 10.01 10.03
N GLU A 42 13.76 8.89 10.70
CA GLU A 42 14.93 8.71 11.56
C GLU A 42 15.95 7.74 10.95
N ASP A 43 15.76 7.32 9.69
CA ASP A 43 16.60 6.32 8.99
C ASP A 43 16.77 5.00 9.78
N ALA A 44 15.81 4.67 10.64
CA ALA A 44 15.90 3.49 11.51
C ALA A 44 15.85 2.19 10.69
N ALA A 45 15.04 2.17 9.62
CA ALA A 45 14.98 1.00 8.73
C ALA A 45 16.25 0.92 7.86
N LEU A 46 16.73 2.06 7.37
CA LEU A 46 17.98 2.12 6.61
C LEU A 46 19.18 1.64 7.44
N ALA A 47 19.26 2.03 8.72
CA ALA A 47 20.31 1.59 9.66
C ALA A 47 20.28 0.07 9.90
N LEU A 48 19.11 -0.56 9.77
CA LEU A 48 18.94 -2.02 9.82
C LEU A 48 19.19 -2.71 8.46
N GLY A 49 19.62 -1.96 7.44
CA GLY A 49 19.87 -2.47 6.09
C GLY A 49 18.62 -2.64 5.23
N ILE A 50 17.48 -2.12 5.67
CA ILE A 50 16.21 -2.18 4.92
C ILE A 50 16.12 -0.95 4.02
N SER A 51 16.45 -1.15 2.74
CA SER A 51 16.32 -0.11 1.72
C SER A 51 14.86 0.29 1.49
N SER A 52 14.63 1.56 1.16
CA SER A 52 13.33 2.10 0.71
C SER A 52 12.68 1.27 -0.40
N ALA A 53 13.46 0.58 -1.24
CA ALA A 53 12.96 -0.33 -2.28
C ALA A 53 12.08 -1.47 -1.73
N PHE A 54 12.34 -1.94 -0.50
CA PHE A 54 11.62 -3.05 0.12
C PHE A 54 10.23 -2.64 0.64
N TRP A 55 10.02 -1.36 0.96
CA TRP A 55 8.75 -0.89 1.51
C TRP A 55 7.57 -1.08 0.57
N SER A 56 7.84 -1.04 -0.74
CA SER A 56 6.84 -1.26 -1.77
C SER A 56 6.17 -2.64 -1.72
N LEU A 57 6.76 -3.63 -1.04
CA LEU A 57 6.22 -4.99 -0.94
C LEU A 57 4.96 -5.09 -0.08
N PHE A 58 4.79 -4.17 0.88
CA PHE A 58 3.65 -4.18 1.80
C PHE A 58 2.36 -3.61 1.16
N GLY A 59 2.48 -2.86 0.07
CA GLY A 59 1.35 -2.18 -0.59
C GLY A 59 0.82 -2.86 -1.86
N LEU A 60 1.33 -4.05 -2.21
CA LEU A 60 0.94 -4.75 -3.44
C LEU A 60 -0.23 -5.69 -3.21
N LEU A 61 -1.12 -5.78 -4.20
CA LEU A 61 -2.13 -6.83 -4.23
C LEU A 61 -1.45 -8.19 -4.30
N TRP A 62 -1.63 -9.02 -3.27
CA TRP A 62 -1.09 -10.37 -3.26
C TRP A 62 -1.99 -11.33 -4.05
N PRO A 63 -1.41 -12.26 -4.84
CA PRO A 63 -2.18 -13.26 -5.61
C PRO A 63 -3.13 -14.10 -4.75
N SER A 64 -2.77 -14.36 -3.49
CA SER A 64 -3.63 -15.05 -2.53
C SER A 64 -4.90 -14.24 -2.20
N GLY A 65 -4.79 -12.91 -2.15
CA GLY A 65 -5.91 -12.00 -1.91
C GLY A 65 -6.94 -12.02 -3.04
N SER A 66 -6.49 -12.03 -4.30
CA SER A 66 -7.42 -12.15 -5.43
C SER A 66 -8.16 -13.48 -5.39
N ARG A 67 -7.44 -14.57 -5.09
CA ARG A 67 -8.04 -15.91 -4.98
C ARG A 67 -9.05 -16.00 -3.83
N LEU A 68 -8.77 -15.36 -2.70
CA LEU A 68 -9.70 -15.29 -1.58
C LEU A 68 -10.96 -14.51 -1.96
N ALA A 69 -10.81 -13.37 -2.64
CA ALA A 69 -11.95 -12.56 -3.09
C ALA A 69 -12.86 -13.35 -4.03
N GLU A 70 -12.30 -14.10 -4.99
CA GLU A 70 -13.08 -15.01 -5.85
C GLU A 70 -13.84 -16.07 -5.05
N ARG A 71 -13.21 -16.67 -4.03
CA ARG A 71 -13.84 -17.70 -3.20
C ARG A 71 -14.97 -17.14 -2.35
N LEU A 72 -14.82 -15.92 -1.82
CA LEU A 72 -15.86 -15.25 -1.05
C LEU A 72 -17.03 -14.80 -1.94
N ALA A 73 -16.75 -14.34 -3.16
CA ALA A 73 -17.76 -13.96 -4.14
C ALA A 73 -18.71 -15.12 -4.49
N LEU A 74 -18.19 -16.35 -4.55
CA LEU A 74 -18.96 -17.55 -4.87
C LEU A 74 -19.61 -18.21 -3.64
N ARG A 75 -19.42 -17.66 -2.43
CA ARG A 75 -19.97 -18.23 -1.21
C ARG A 75 -21.44 -17.76 -1.04
N PRO A 76 -22.42 -18.68 -0.98
CA PRO A 76 -23.78 -18.32 -0.63
C PRO A 76 -23.83 -17.80 0.82
N VAL A 77 -24.66 -16.77 1.05
CA VAL A 77 -24.88 -16.13 2.36
C VAL A 77 -26.03 -16.80 3.09
#